data_AF-A0A951FEU5-F1
#
_entry.id   AF-A0A951FEU5-F1
#
_cell.length_a   1.000
_cell.length_b   1.000
_cell.length_c   1.000
_cell.angle_alpha   90.00
_cell.angle_beta   90.00
_cell.angle_gamma   90.00
#
_symmetry.space_group_name_H-M   'P 1'
#
loop_
_entity.id
_entity.type
_entity.pdbx_description
1 polymer ?
#
loop_
_entity_poly.entity_id
_entity_poly.type
_entity_poly.pdbx_seq_one_letter_code
_entity_poly.pdbx_strand_id
1 'polypeptide(L)' 'MTQHDLLTTLEDGLDTQRISPYLAAYIAAEVLNVDARSTGYDDRIRLDDTVEIERRLAPIRELV' A
#
# COMPACT_ATOMS: atom_id res chain seq x y z
N MET A 1 -15.35 7.64 9.34
CA MET A 1 -15.16 6.65 8.28
C MET A 1 -14.98 5.30 8.95
N THR A 2 -15.82 4.34 8.61
CA THR A 2 -15.84 2.99 9.19
C THR A 2 -14.93 2.04 8.40
N GLN A 3 -14.64 0.88 8.99
CA GLN A 3 -13.95 -0.21 8.30
C GLN A 3 -14.70 -0.67 7.04
N HIS A 4 -16.03 -0.67 7.11
CA HIS A 4 -16.89 -1.01 5.98
C HIS A 4 -16.75 0.01 4.84
N ASP A 5 -16.75 1.30 5.16
CA ASP A 5 -16.60 2.38 4.15
C ASP A 5 -15.27 2.25 3.39
N LEU A 6 -14.19 1.84 4.07
CA LEU A 6 -12.88 1.60 3.47
C LEU A 6 -12.88 0.41 2.52
N LEU A 7 -13.52 -0.70 2.90
CA LEU A 7 -13.60 -1.90 2.06
C LEU A 7 -14.44 -1.63 0.80
N THR A 8 -15.57 -0.93 0.94
CA THR A 8 -16.38 -0.50 -0.22
C THR A 8 -15.59 0.39 -1.17
N THR A 9 -14.75 1.28 -0.64
CA THR A 9 -13.88 2.13 -1.48
C THR A 9 -12.83 1.30 -2.24
N LEU A 10 -12.31 0.22 -1.64
CA LEU A 10 -11.38 -0.69 -2.30
C LEU A 10 -12.06 -1.50 -3.42
N GLU A 11 -13.29 -1.97 -3.18
CA GLU A 11 -14.12 -2.66 -4.19
C GLU A 11 -14.38 -1.77 -5.40
N ASP A 12 -14.83 -0.52 -5.19
CA ASP A 12 -15.00 0.46 -6.26
C ASP A 12 -13.70 0.72 -7.03
N GLY A 13 -12.57 0.78 -6.32
CA GLY A 13 -11.25 0.91 -6.92
C GLY A 13 -10.90 -0.26 -7.83
N LEU A 14 -11.23 -1.48 -7.41
CA LEU A 14 -10.99 -2.71 -8.17
C LEU A 14 -11.85 -2.78 -9.41
N ASP A 15 -13.14 -2.52 -9.27
CA ASP A 15 -14.11 -2.55 -10.37
C ASP A 15 -13.77 -1.51 -11.43
N THR A 16 -13.26 -0.36 -10.99
CA THR A 16 -12.80 0.71 -11.90
C THR A 16 -11.35 0.58 -12.35
N GLN A 17 -10.67 -0.53 -12.00
CA GLN A 17 -9.27 -0.82 -12.34
C GLN A 17 -8.27 0.27 -11.92
N ARG A 18 -8.62 1.10 -10.91
CA ARG A 18 -7.77 2.17 -10.37
C ARG A 18 -6.75 1.66 -9.36
N ILE A 19 -7.01 0.49 -8.78
CA ILE A 19 -6.11 -0.23 -7.88
C ILE A 19 -5.89 -1.63 -8.42
N SER A 20 -4.68 -2.17 -8.27
CA SER A 20 -4.41 -3.55 -8.66
C SER A 20 -5.08 -4.53 -7.66
N PRO A 21 -5.51 -5.72 -8.12
CA PRO A 21 -6.04 -6.78 -7.24
C PRO A 21 -5.15 -7.08 -6.04
N TYR A 22 -3.84 -7.14 -6.27
CA TYR A 22 -2.85 -7.42 -5.22
C TYR A 22 -2.79 -6.30 -4.17
N LEU A 23 -2.80 -5.04 -4.60
CA LEU A 23 -2.75 -3.91 -3.68
C LEU A 23 -4.04 -3.79 -2.87
N ALA A 24 -5.20 -4.02 -3.48
CA ALA A 24 -6.47 -4.00 -2.74
C ALA A 24 -6.54 -5.13 -1.69
N ALA A 25 -6.08 -6.34 -2.04
CA ALA A 25 -6.09 -7.48 -1.12
C ALA A 25 -5.16 -7.27 0.08
N TYR A 26 -3.98 -6.65 -0.13
CA TYR A 26 -3.09 -6.25 0.95
C TYR A 26 -3.73 -5.21 1.89
N ILE A 27 -4.30 -4.13 1.33
CA ILE A 27 -4.95 -3.09 2.15
C ILE A 27 -6.14 -3.69 2.90
N ALA A 28 -6.93 -4.57 2.27
CA ALA A 28 -8.04 -5.26 2.93
C ALA A 28 -7.56 -6.15 4.09
N ALA A 29 -6.44 -6.87 3.94
CA ALA A 29 -5.86 -7.66 5.02
C ALA A 29 -5.47 -6.79 6.23
N GLU A 30 -4.79 -5.67 5.98
CA GLU A 30 -4.42 -4.69 7.02
C GLU A 30 -5.66 -4.11 7.72
N VAL A 31 -6.68 -3.70 6.94
CA VAL A 31 -7.94 -3.16 7.47
C VAL A 31 -8.67 -4.19 8.33
N LEU A 32 -8.59 -5.48 7.99
CA LEU A 32 -9.20 -6.58 8.72
C LEU A 32 -8.35 -7.09 9.90
N ASN A 33 -7.14 -6.54 10.13
CA ASN A 33 -6.13 -7.09 11.05
C ASN A 33 -5.81 -8.57 10.78
N VAL A 34 -5.87 -8.97 9.51
CA VAL A 34 -5.40 -10.28 9.05
C VAL A 34 -3.95 -10.09 8.60
N ASP A 35 -3.05 -10.93 9.11
CA ASP A 35 -1.62 -10.83 8.81
C ASP A 35 -1.38 -10.97 7.30
N ALA A 36 -1.08 -9.86 6.62
CA ALA A 36 -0.94 -9.83 5.16
C ALA A 36 0.16 -10.77 4.66
N ARG A 37 1.17 -11.08 5.48
CA ARG A 37 2.22 -12.06 5.17
C ARG A 37 1.69 -13.49 5.02
N SER A 38 0.59 -13.82 5.68
CA SER A 38 -0.06 -15.14 5.55
C SER A 38 -0.78 -15.33 4.21
N THR A 39 -1.00 -14.24 3.47
CA THR A 39 -1.77 -14.22 2.22
C THR A 39 -0.91 -14.27 0.96
N GLY A 40 0.40 -14.03 1.08
CA GLY A 40 1.34 -13.96 -0.05
C GLY A 40 1.18 -12.71 -0.94
N TYR A 41 0.43 -11.70 -0.49
CA TYR A 41 0.27 -10.44 -1.22
C TYR A 41 1.42 -9.45 -1.00
N ASP A 42 2.23 -9.63 0.05
CA ASP A 42 3.36 -8.75 0.36
C ASP A 42 4.52 -8.89 -0.64
N ASP A 43 4.79 -10.10 -1.13
CA ASP A 43 5.85 -10.40 -2.11
C ASP A 43 5.79 -9.55 -3.40
N ARG A 44 4.60 -9.03 -3.73
CA ARG A 44 4.38 -8.22 -4.95
C ARG A 44 4.26 -6.73 -4.68
N ILE A 45 4.10 -6.34 -3.42
CA ILE A 45 4.03 -4.94 -3.03
C ILE A 45 5.42 -4.59 -2.49
N ARG A 46 6.29 -4.19 -3.41
CA ARG A 46 7.43 -3.36 -3.04
C ARG A 46 6.88 -2.01 -2.63
N LEU A 47 6.61 -1.83 -1.34
CA LEU A 47 6.71 -0.52 -0.74
C LEU A 47 8.18 -0.16 -0.94
N ASP A 48 8.49 0.69 -1.92
CA ASP A 48 9.88 1.10 -2.13
C ASP A 48 10.36 1.73 -0.82
N ASP A 49 11.15 0.95 -0.10
CA ASP A 49 11.66 1.29 1.20
C ASP A 49 12.42 2.61 1.05
N THR A 50 12.10 3.53 1.94
CA THR A 50 12.72 4.77 2.41
C THR A 50 14.15 5.11 1.94
N VAL A 51 14.97 4.14 1.56
CA VAL A 51 16.32 4.25 0.99
C VAL A 51 16.39 5.07 -0.30
N GLU A 52 15.43 4.96 -1.22
CA GLU A 52 15.47 5.76 -2.46
C GLU A 52 15.08 7.23 -2.21
N ILE A 53 14.13 7.45 -1.31
CA ILE A 53 13.73 8.80 -0.86
C ILE A 53 14.90 9.47 -0.14
N GLU A 54 15.58 8.76 0.77
CA GLU A 54 16.77 9.27 1.46
C GLU A 54 17.91 9.58 0.49
N ARG A 55 18.18 8.73 -0.50
CA ARG A 55 19.18 9.03 -1.55
C ARG A 55 18.82 10.24 -2.40
N ARG A 56 17.54 10.46 -2.70
CA ARG A 56 17.07 11.63 -3.47
C ARG A 56 17.06 12.92 -2.65
N LEU A 57 16.92 12.84 -1.33
CA LEU A 57 16.93 13.98 -0.41
C LEU A 57 18.33 14.29 0.16
N ALA A 58 19.28 13.37 0.08
CA ALA A 58 20.66 13.59 0.51
C ALA A 58 21.33 14.84 -0.12
N PRO A 59 21.19 15.11 -1.43
CA PRO A 59 21.78 16.31 -2.04
C PRO A 59 21.17 17.62 -1.52
N ILE A 60 19.92 17.58 -1.05
CA ILE A 60 19.19 18.77 -0.57
C ILE A 60 19.65 19.14 0.85
N ARG A 61 20.02 18.14 1.66
CA ARG A 61 20.50 18.35 3.04
C ARG A 61 21.92 18.92 3.12
N GLU A 62 22.73 18.75 2.08
CA GLU A 62 24.09 19.31 2.00
C GLU A 62 24.13 20.79 1.58
N LEU A 63 22.97 21.39 1.24
CA LEU A 63 22.84 22.78 0.77
C LEU A 63 22.31 23.76 1.84
N VAL A 64 22.13 23.31 3.10
CA VAL A 64 21.64 24.13 4.22
C VAL A 64 22.69 24.23 5.32
#